data_AF-A0A7R9V9P3-F1
#
_entry.id   AF-A0A7R9V9P3-F1
#
_cell.length_a   1.000
_cell.length_b   1.000
_cell.length_c   1.000
_cell.angle_alpha   90.00
_cell.angle_beta   90.00
_cell.angle_gamma   90.00
#
_symmetry.space_group_name_H-M   'P 1'
#
loop_
_entity.id
_entity.type
_entity.pdbx_description
1 polymer ?
#
loop_
_entity_poly.entity_id
_entity_poly.type
_entity_poly.pdbx_seq_one_letter_code
_entity_poly.pdbx_strand_id
1 'polypeptide(L)'
;MSQAELERMRQVSASQGLMLESASTRLMAEGGPHFDCPDKEPSARLDTLEAAGLAKVPFTSGILVGIGETRRERLESLLSIRRSHGRHGHIAELIVQNFVPKAGTAMADAHAPPLAELVWSVAAARLLFGPNMNLQAPPNLTPAPGQGDEELAGSWRALLDAGISDWGGVSPLTRDFVNPDRPWPHVAKLAAATAAAGYELMPRLSVYPEYMPLLGRLPTFFNPLDANASLDGNAVFDGNAALDQNAVLDRKAVLDAAEWSGAALSGMWLGGASGGAGAGAHAGPASAAAEWLDGSGGAG
;
A
#
# COMPACT_ATOMS: atom_id res chain seq x y z
N MET A 1 -9.70 -15.20 12.92
CA MET A 1 -8.46 -15.78 13.48
C MET A 1 -8.31 -15.30 14.91
N SER A 2 -7.98 -16.18 15.84
CA SER A 2 -7.74 -15.87 17.24
C SER A 2 -6.36 -15.23 17.46
N GLN A 3 -6.18 -14.55 18.58
CA GLN A 3 -4.88 -13.96 18.96
C GLN A 3 -3.77 -15.02 18.99
N ALA A 4 -4.02 -16.18 19.58
CA ALA A 4 -3.03 -17.26 19.68
C ALA A 4 -2.61 -17.82 18.31
N GLU A 5 -3.52 -17.84 17.33
CA GLU A 5 -3.18 -18.22 15.95
C GLU A 5 -2.27 -17.18 15.29
N LEU A 6 -2.60 -15.89 15.44
CA LEU A 6 -1.81 -14.78 14.90
C LEU A 6 -0.40 -14.74 15.52
N GLU A 7 -0.28 -14.98 16.83
CA GLU A 7 1.01 -15.10 17.54
C GLU A 7 1.86 -16.26 17.04
N ARG A 8 1.24 -17.43 16.79
CA ARG A 8 1.94 -18.59 16.20
C ARG A 8 2.43 -18.26 14.80
N MET A 9 1.58 -17.66 13.95
CA MET A 9 1.97 -17.27 12.60
C MET A 9 3.06 -16.20 12.60
N ARG A 10 3.07 -15.28 13.59
CA ARG A 10 4.08 -14.22 13.71
C ARG A 10 5.50 -14.77 13.89
N GLN A 11 5.64 -16.01 14.39
CA GLN A 11 6.96 -16.65 14.50
C GLN A 11 7.57 -17.00 13.14
N VAL A 12 6.77 -17.06 12.08
CA VAL A 12 7.17 -17.50 10.74
C VAL A 12 6.79 -16.52 9.63
N SER A 13 6.22 -15.36 9.98
CA SER A 13 5.81 -14.31 9.04
C SER A 13 6.26 -12.94 9.53
N ALA A 14 6.75 -12.10 8.61
CA ALA A 14 7.16 -10.72 8.92
C ALA A 14 5.95 -9.77 9.07
N SER A 15 4.86 -10.08 8.37
CA SER A 15 3.58 -9.36 8.45
C SER A 15 2.46 -10.34 8.11
N GLN A 16 1.24 -9.96 8.46
CA GLN A 16 0.03 -10.73 8.15
C GLN A 16 -1.04 -9.78 7.65
N GLY A 17 -2.11 -10.30 7.07
CA GLY A 17 -3.17 -9.42 6.60
C GLY A 17 -4.51 -10.09 6.44
N LEU A 18 -5.54 -9.28 6.55
CA LEU A 18 -6.92 -9.61 6.23
C LEU A 18 -7.62 -8.30 5.83
N MET A 19 -8.14 -8.26 4.61
CA MET A 19 -8.99 -7.15 4.19
C MET A 19 -10.25 -7.14 5.06
N LEU A 20 -10.67 -5.96 5.54
CA LEU A 20 -12.00 -5.80 6.12
C LEU A 20 -13.04 -5.86 5.00
N GLU A 21 -12.71 -5.30 3.83
CA GLU A 21 -13.58 -5.10 2.65
C GLU A 21 -14.71 -4.12 2.93
N SER A 22 -15.59 -4.43 3.88
CA SER A 22 -16.65 -3.55 4.37
C SER A 22 -17.10 -3.98 5.77
N ALA A 23 -17.43 -3.02 6.62
CA ALA A 23 -18.04 -3.26 7.93
C ALA A 23 -19.59 -3.38 7.86
N SER A 24 -20.19 -3.18 6.68
CA SER A 24 -21.64 -3.16 6.53
C SER A 24 -22.23 -4.57 6.45
N THR A 25 -23.08 -4.93 7.41
CA THR A 25 -23.85 -6.17 7.39
C THR A 25 -24.94 -6.18 6.33
N ARG A 26 -25.30 -5.02 5.76
CA ARG A 26 -26.24 -4.94 4.63
C ARG A 26 -25.74 -5.70 3.41
N LEU A 27 -24.42 -5.75 3.20
CA LEU A 27 -23.80 -6.48 2.10
C LEU A 27 -23.92 -8.00 2.22
N MET A 28 -24.28 -8.49 3.41
CA MET A 28 -24.54 -9.92 3.70
C MET A 28 -25.98 -10.33 3.36
N ALA A 29 -26.88 -9.39 3.07
CA ALA A 29 -28.26 -9.71 2.74
C ALA A 29 -28.36 -10.54 1.46
N GLU A 30 -29.44 -11.30 1.29
CA GLU A 30 -29.70 -12.10 0.09
C GLU A 30 -29.53 -11.27 -1.20
N GLY A 31 -28.75 -11.81 -2.14
CA GLY A 31 -28.37 -11.11 -3.38
C GLY A 31 -27.27 -10.05 -3.23
N GLY A 32 -26.76 -9.83 -2.01
CA GLY A 32 -25.62 -8.95 -1.72
C GLY A 32 -24.27 -9.59 -2.08
N PRO A 33 -23.20 -8.78 -2.18
CA PRO A 33 -21.88 -9.24 -2.63
C PRO A 33 -21.21 -10.23 -1.67
N HIS A 34 -21.61 -10.24 -0.40
CA HIS A 34 -21.08 -11.15 0.61
C HIS A 34 -22.10 -12.23 1.03
N PHE A 35 -23.27 -12.29 0.39
CA PHE A 35 -24.26 -13.32 0.69
C PHE A 35 -23.62 -14.73 0.59
N ASP A 36 -23.94 -15.60 1.55
CA ASP A 36 -23.36 -16.95 1.69
C ASP A 36 -21.83 -17.01 1.80
N CYS A 37 -21.16 -15.92 2.18
CA CYS A 37 -19.71 -15.89 2.43
C CYS A 37 -19.42 -15.68 3.93
N PRO A 38 -19.40 -16.74 4.77
CA PRO A 38 -19.21 -16.62 6.22
C PRO A 38 -17.84 -16.04 6.61
N ASP A 39 -16.83 -16.16 5.75
CA ASP A 39 -15.50 -15.54 5.92
C ASP A 39 -15.50 -14.02 5.71
N LYS A 40 -16.62 -13.46 5.21
CA LYS A 40 -16.83 -12.03 4.97
C LYS A 40 -17.65 -11.35 6.06
N GLU A 41 -18.08 -12.10 7.09
CA GLU A 41 -18.85 -11.58 8.21
C GLU A 41 -18.10 -10.42 8.90
N PRO A 42 -18.64 -9.18 8.91
CA PRO A 42 -17.94 -8.01 9.42
C PRO A 42 -17.44 -8.15 10.86
N SER A 43 -18.26 -8.75 11.73
CA SER A 43 -17.90 -8.93 13.15
C SER A 43 -16.65 -9.81 13.32
N ALA A 44 -16.60 -10.96 12.64
CA ALA A 44 -15.46 -11.88 12.69
C ALA A 44 -14.16 -11.26 12.12
N ARG A 45 -14.28 -10.41 11.10
CA ARG A 45 -13.14 -9.68 10.52
C ARG A 45 -12.63 -8.60 11.47
N LEU A 46 -13.52 -7.82 12.08
CA LEU A 46 -13.15 -6.82 13.08
C LEU A 46 -12.52 -7.45 14.32
N ASP A 47 -13.03 -8.60 14.78
CA ASP A 47 -12.43 -9.36 15.88
C ASP A 47 -11.02 -9.84 15.53
N THR A 48 -10.79 -10.22 14.27
CA THR A 48 -9.45 -10.59 13.78
C THR A 48 -8.49 -9.39 13.76
N LEU A 49 -8.97 -8.19 13.38
CA LEU A 49 -8.17 -6.97 13.47
C LEU A 49 -7.79 -6.66 14.93
N GLU A 50 -8.73 -6.75 15.88
CA GLU A 50 -8.40 -6.56 17.30
C GLU A 50 -7.40 -7.59 17.81
N ALA A 51 -7.57 -8.86 17.42
CA ALA A 51 -6.65 -9.93 17.79
C ALA A 51 -5.23 -9.69 17.23
N ALA A 52 -5.11 -9.14 16.02
CA ALA A 52 -3.82 -8.78 15.42
C ALA A 52 -3.12 -7.65 16.18
N GLY A 53 -3.89 -6.66 16.63
CA GLY A 53 -3.42 -5.59 17.50
C GLY A 53 -2.88 -6.11 18.82
N LEU A 54 -3.63 -6.97 19.50
CA LEU A 54 -3.21 -7.61 20.76
C LEU A 54 -1.96 -8.48 20.58
N ALA A 55 -1.88 -9.21 19.47
CA ALA A 55 -0.72 -10.02 19.09
C ALA A 55 0.49 -9.20 18.63
N LYS A 56 0.37 -7.86 18.53
CA LYS A 56 1.41 -6.94 18.02
C LYS A 56 2.00 -7.37 16.68
N VAL A 57 1.13 -7.77 15.76
CA VAL A 57 1.50 -8.17 14.39
C VAL A 57 1.45 -6.94 13.48
N PRO A 58 2.49 -6.62 12.69
CA PRO A 58 2.36 -5.69 11.56
C PRO A 58 1.30 -6.23 10.60
N PHE A 59 0.18 -5.53 10.50
CA PHE A 59 -1.03 -6.06 9.87
C PHE A 59 -1.49 -5.22 8.69
N THR A 60 -1.77 -5.87 7.57
CA THR A 60 -2.43 -5.25 6.41
C THR A 60 -3.93 -5.42 6.53
N SER A 61 -4.69 -4.34 6.36
CA SER A 61 -6.13 -4.40 6.17
C SER A 61 -6.57 -3.35 5.16
N GLY A 62 -7.87 -3.19 4.95
CA GLY A 62 -8.36 -2.31 3.89
C GLY A 62 -9.81 -2.50 3.55
N ILE A 63 -10.27 -1.70 2.60
CA ILE A 63 -11.64 -1.70 2.09
C ILE A 63 -11.68 -2.05 0.60
N LEU A 64 -12.82 -2.60 0.17
CA LEU A 64 -13.16 -2.67 -1.24
C LEU A 64 -14.05 -1.48 -1.63
N VAL A 65 -13.86 -1.02 -2.85
CA VAL A 65 -14.61 0.08 -3.47
C VAL A 65 -15.40 -0.50 -4.64
N GLY A 66 -16.70 -0.26 -4.69
CA GLY A 66 -17.58 -0.66 -5.79
C GLY A 66 -18.12 -2.08 -5.70
N ILE A 67 -18.25 -2.67 -4.51
CA ILE A 67 -18.94 -3.95 -4.29
C ILE A 67 -20.43 -3.78 -3.98
N GLY A 68 -20.93 -2.55 -3.88
CA GLY A 68 -22.33 -2.22 -3.57
C GLY A 68 -22.50 -1.47 -2.25
N GLU A 69 -21.40 -1.13 -1.60
CA GLU A 69 -21.32 -0.23 -0.46
C GLU A 69 -21.53 1.25 -0.87
N THR A 70 -22.06 2.03 0.06
CA THR A 70 -22.16 3.48 -0.05
C THR A 70 -20.89 4.16 0.46
N ARG A 71 -20.65 5.41 0.07
CA ARG A 71 -19.53 6.21 0.63
C ARG A 71 -19.59 6.31 2.16
N ARG A 72 -20.78 6.37 2.75
CA ARG A 72 -20.95 6.33 4.22
C ARG A 72 -20.39 5.04 4.80
N GLU A 73 -20.75 3.89 4.23
CA GLU A 73 -20.28 2.58 4.69
C GLU A 73 -18.76 2.42 4.49
N ARG A 74 -18.17 3.02 3.44
CA ARG A 74 -16.70 3.09 3.30
C ARG A 74 -16.06 3.85 4.46
N LEU A 75 -16.59 5.04 4.79
CA LEU A 75 -16.08 5.84 5.90
C LEU A 75 -16.25 5.13 7.25
N GLU A 76 -17.39 4.47 7.48
CA GLU A 76 -17.63 3.67 8.69
C GLU A 76 -16.65 2.49 8.81
N SER A 77 -16.34 1.85 7.69
CA SER A 77 -15.34 0.77 7.62
C SER A 77 -13.93 1.31 7.93
N LEU A 78 -13.52 2.41 7.28
CA LEU A 78 -12.24 3.08 7.53
C LEU A 78 -12.11 3.54 8.99
N LEU A 79 -13.17 4.11 9.56
CA LEU A 79 -13.20 4.51 10.97
C LEU A 79 -13.09 3.30 11.91
N SER A 80 -13.64 2.14 11.53
CA SER A 80 -13.50 0.91 12.31
C SER A 80 -12.06 0.41 12.33
N ILE A 81 -11.39 0.38 11.18
CA ILE A 81 -9.95 0.09 11.06
C ILE A 81 -9.14 1.11 11.87
N ARG A 82 -9.43 2.41 11.72
CA ARG A 82 -8.73 3.49 12.43
C ARG A 82 -8.87 3.37 13.95
N ARG A 83 -10.04 2.99 14.46
CA ARG A 83 -10.23 2.77 15.91
C ARG A 83 -9.34 1.64 16.43
N SER A 84 -9.23 0.54 15.68
CA SER A 84 -8.34 -0.58 16.01
C SER A 84 -6.86 -0.18 15.95
N HIS A 85 -6.45 0.49 14.86
CA HIS A 85 -5.10 1.03 14.72
C HIS A 85 -4.76 2.04 15.83
N GLY A 86 -5.68 2.93 16.19
CA GLY A 86 -5.47 3.92 17.25
C GLY A 86 -5.25 3.30 18.64
N ARG A 87 -5.80 2.11 18.91
CA ARG A 87 -5.55 1.38 20.15
C ARG A 87 -4.19 0.68 20.19
N HIS A 88 -3.78 0.10 19.06
CA HIS A 88 -2.68 -0.89 19.05
C HIS A 88 -1.49 -0.52 18.15
N GLY A 89 -1.61 0.49 17.29
CA GLY A 89 -0.61 0.93 16.31
C GLY A 89 -0.31 -0.07 15.19
N HIS A 90 -1.05 -1.19 15.11
CA HIS A 90 -0.65 -2.40 14.38
C HIS A 90 -0.92 -2.41 12.85
N ILE A 91 -1.84 -1.58 12.35
CA ILE A 91 -2.10 -1.51 10.90
C ILE A 91 -0.90 -0.87 10.19
N ALA A 92 -0.08 -1.70 9.53
CA ALA A 92 1.12 -1.28 8.83
C ALA A 92 0.84 -0.79 7.41
N GLU A 93 -0.25 -1.27 6.82
CA GLU A 93 -0.67 -0.95 5.47
C GLU A 93 -2.20 -0.92 5.39
N LEU A 94 -2.72 0.13 4.77
CA LEU A 94 -4.13 0.29 4.47
C LEU A 94 -4.34 0.19 2.97
N ILE A 95 -5.02 -0.87 2.51
CA ILE A 95 -5.36 -1.08 1.11
C ILE A 95 -6.71 -0.44 0.79
N VAL A 96 -6.75 0.41 -0.24
CA VAL A 96 -7.97 0.88 -0.87
C VAL A 96 -8.01 0.32 -2.28
N GLN A 97 -8.83 -0.70 -2.48
CA GLN A 97 -8.86 -1.45 -3.74
C GLN A 97 -10.25 -1.39 -4.38
N ASN A 98 -10.30 -1.09 -5.68
CA ASN A 98 -11.54 -1.21 -6.44
C ASN A 98 -11.87 -2.66 -6.78
N PHE A 99 -13.17 -2.93 -6.82
CA PHE A 99 -13.71 -4.16 -7.35
C PHE A 99 -13.51 -4.24 -8.86
N VAL A 100 -13.15 -5.43 -9.34
CA VAL A 100 -13.07 -5.76 -10.76
C VAL A 100 -13.94 -7.01 -10.98
N PRO A 101 -15.02 -6.91 -11.77
CA PRO A 101 -15.89 -8.05 -12.07
C PRO A 101 -15.10 -9.21 -12.69
N LYS A 102 -15.47 -10.43 -12.33
CA LYS A 102 -14.84 -11.66 -12.83
C LYS A 102 -15.89 -12.60 -13.39
N ALA A 103 -15.63 -13.09 -14.60
CA ALA A 103 -16.45 -14.12 -15.21
C ALA A 103 -16.54 -15.36 -14.29
N GLY A 104 -17.72 -15.96 -14.21
CA GLY A 104 -17.97 -17.13 -13.36
C GLY A 104 -18.15 -16.83 -11.87
N THR A 105 -18.23 -15.56 -11.46
CA THR A 105 -18.62 -15.17 -10.09
C THR A 105 -20.04 -14.63 -10.04
N ALA A 106 -20.66 -14.61 -8.85
CA ALA A 106 -22.01 -14.04 -8.66
C ALA A 106 -22.09 -12.56 -9.03
N MET A 107 -20.95 -11.85 -9.02
CA MET A 107 -20.84 -10.44 -9.38
C MET A 107 -20.22 -10.21 -10.76
N ALA A 108 -20.30 -11.19 -11.67
CA ALA A 108 -19.72 -11.06 -13.01
C ALA A 108 -20.30 -9.87 -13.81
N ASP A 109 -21.59 -9.59 -13.62
CA ASP A 109 -22.32 -8.53 -14.33
C ASP A 109 -22.40 -7.21 -13.54
N ALA A 110 -21.72 -7.13 -12.39
CA ALA A 110 -21.64 -5.89 -11.62
C ALA A 110 -20.76 -4.87 -12.34
N HIS A 111 -20.99 -3.58 -12.08
CA HIS A 111 -20.19 -2.51 -12.68
C HIS A 111 -18.97 -2.21 -11.80
N ALA A 112 -17.78 -2.24 -12.39
CA ALA A 112 -16.58 -1.73 -11.71
C ALA A 112 -16.77 -0.24 -11.38
N PRO A 113 -16.27 0.25 -10.22
CA PRO A 113 -16.37 1.66 -9.90
C PRO A 113 -15.49 2.50 -10.86
N PRO A 114 -15.89 3.72 -11.20
CA PRO A 114 -15.06 4.62 -11.99
C PRO A 114 -13.84 5.08 -11.17
N LEU A 115 -12.81 5.57 -11.86
CA LEU A 115 -11.58 6.10 -11.23
C LEU A 115 -11.88 7.12 -10.12
N ALA A 116 -12.84 8.03 -10.35
CA ALA A 116 -13.22 9.06 -9.39
C ALA A 116 -13.69 8.48 -8.03
N GLU A 117 -14.34 7.31 -8.01
CA GLU A 117 -14.74 6.66 -6.76
C GLU A 117 -13.56 6.06 -6.00
N LEU A 118 -12.57 5.52 -6.73
CA LEU A 118 -11.33 5.02 -6.14
C LEU A 118 -10.50 6.17 -5.57
N VAL A 119 -10.28 7.21 -6.36
CA VAL A 119 -9.56 8.44 -5.97
C VAL A 119 -10.20 9.10 -4.74
N TRP A 120 -11.53 9.25 -4.74
CA TRP A 120 -12.26 9.78 -3.57
C TRP A 120 -12.02 8.94 -2.32
N SER A 121 -12.01 7.62 -2.46
CA SER A 121 -11.84 6.69 -1.33
C SER A 121 -10.40 6.70 -0.79
N VAL A 122 -9.40 6.84 -1.67
CA VAL A 122 -7.99 7.04 -1.31
C VAL A 122 -7.81 8.37 -0.56
N ALA A 123 -8.34 9.46 -1.10
CA ALA A 123 -8.28 10.78 -0.48
C ALA A 123 -8.93 10.78 0.92
N ALA A 124 -10.10 10.17 1.05
CA ALA A 124 -10.77 10.00 2.34
C ALA A 124 -9.93 9.19 3.34
N ALA A 125 -9.31 8.10 2.89
CA ALA A 125 -8.41 7.31 3.73
C ALA A 125 -7.17 8.12 4.16
N ARG A 126 -6.53 8.85 3.24
CA ARG A 126 -5.39 9.72 3.54
C ARG A 126 -5.74 10.77 4.60
N LEU A 127 -6.89 11.43 4.49
CA LEU A 127 -7.35 12.42 5.46
C LEU A 127 -7.69 11.82 6.82
N LEU A 128 -8.27 10.62 6.85
CA LEU A 128 -8.62 9.93 8.09
C LEU A 128 -7.40 9.39 8.84
N PHE A 129 -6.40 8.87 8.13
CA PHE A 129 -5.24 8.20 8.74
C PHE A 129 -4.00 9.10 8.84
N GLY A 130 -4.03 10.28 8.21
CA GLY A 130 -2.95 11.26 8.25
C GLY A 130 -1.81 10.95 7.29
N PRO A 131 -0.75 11.78 7.29
CA PRO A 131 0.31 11.72 6.28
C PRO A 131 1.21 10.49 6.38
N ASN A 132 1.28 9.83 7.55
CA ASN A 132 2.25 8.76 7.80
C ASN A 132 1.72 7.36 7.50
N MET A 133 0.42 7.19 7.23
CA MET A 133 -0.12 5.86 6.94
C MET A 133 0.36 5.37 5.58
N ASN A 134 0.83 4.13 5.51
CA ASN A 134 1.15 3.48 4.24
C ASN A 134 -0.16 3.11 3.55
N LEU A 135 -0.51 3.89 2.52
CA LEU A 135 -1.78 3.78 1.81
C LEU A 135 -1.53 3.15 0.44
N GLN A 136 -2.12 1.99 0.21
CA GLN A 136 -1.90 1.19 -0.98
C GLN A 136 -3.10 1.23 -1.94
N ALA A 137 -2.83 1.39 -3.23
CA ALA A 137 -3.78 1.07 -4.31
C ALA A 137 -3.09 0.26 -5.43
N PRO A 138 -3.62 -0.92 -5.82
CA PRO A 138 -2.98 -1.76 -6.84
C PRO A 138 -2.95 -1.12 -8.24
N PRO A 139 -1.79 -1.00 -8.90
CA PRO A 139 -1.68 -0.28 -10.17
C PRO A 139 -2.30 -1.05 -11.34
N ASN A 140 -2.33 -2.39 -11.31
CA ASN A 140 -2.92 -3.25 -12.34
C ASN A 140 -4.46 -3.24 -12.33
N LEU A 141 -5.08 -2.82 -11.23
CA LEU A 141 -6.53 -2.73 -11.08
C LEU A 141 -7.06 -1.31 -11.29
N THR A 142 -6.15 -0.33 -11.45
CA THR A 142 -6.51 1.08 -11.58
C THR A 142 -7.40 1.30 -12.82
N PRO A 143 -8.61 1.88 -12.67
CA PRO A 143 -9.46 2.19 -13.82
C PRO A 143 -8.81 3.24 -14.72
N ALA A 144 -8.80 3.02 -16.04
CA ALA A 144 -8.39 3.99 -17.04
C ALA A 144 -9.59 4.38 -17.93
N PRO A 145 -9.79 5.66 -18.25
CA PRO A 145 -10.89 6.12 -19.09
C PRO A 145 -10.79 5.65 -20.56
N GLY A 146 -9.68 5.03 -20.96
CA GLY A 146 -9.54 4.36 -22.25
C GLY A 146 -8.45 3.26 -22.24
N GLN A 147 -7.91 2.93 -23.41
CA GLN A 147 -7.02 1.77 -23.62
C GLN A 147 -5.54 2.16 -23.82
N GLY A 148 -5.17 3.42 -23.64
CA GLY A 148 -3.82 3.92 -23.86
C GLY A 148 -2.92 3.92 -22.62
N ASP A 149 -1.61 3.81 -22.84
CA ASP A 149 -0.59 3.94 -21.78
C ASP A 149 -0.63 5.33 -21.10
N GLU A 150 -0.94 6.39 -21.84
CA GLU A 150 -1.02 7.77 -21.32
C GLU A 150 -2.19 7.96 -20.36
N GLU A 151 -3.36 7.42 -20.70
CA GLU A 151 -4.56 7.50 -19.85
C GLU A 151 -4.35 6.74 -18.54
N LEU A 152 -3.69 5.57 -18.60
CA LEU A 152 -3.33 4.80 -17.42
C LEU A 152 -2.32 5.55 -16.53
N ALA A 153 -1.33 6.23 -17.13
CA ALA A 153 -0.40 7.09 -16.38
C ALA A 153 -1.12 8.26 -15.71
N GLY A 154 -2.12 8.86 -16.37
CA GLY A 154 -3.01 9.86 -15.77
C GLY A 154 -3.80 9.32 -14.57
N SER A 155 -4.34 8.11 -14.68
CA SER A 155 -5.03 7.45 -13.56
C SER A 155 -4.10 7.16 -12.38
N TRP A 156 -2.87 6.70 -12.64
CA TRP A 156 -1.86 6.52 -11.59
C TRP A 156 -1.48 7.85 -10.94
N ARG A 157 -1.32 8.91 -11.73
CA ARG A 157 -1.06 10.25 -11.21
C ARG A 157 -2.16 10.71 -10.25
N ALA A 158 -3.42 10.52 -10.62
CA ALA A 158 -4.56 10.87 -9.78
C ALA A 158 -4.55 10.12 -8.42
N LEU A 159 -4.11 8.86 -8.39
CA LEU A 159 -3.97 8.11 -7.13
C LEU A 159 -2.81 8.63 -6.26
N LEU A 160 -1.68 8.99 -6.86
CA LEU A 160 -0.56 9.61 -6.15
C LEU A 160 -0.97 10.96 -5.55
N ASP A 161 -1.67 11.79 -6.32
CA ASP A 161 -2.17 13.09 -5.84
C ASP A 161 -3.23 12.93 -4.75
N ALA A 162 -4.06 11.87 -4.81
CA ALA A 162 -4.98 11.51 -3.73
C ALA A 162 -4.27 11.02 -2.46
N GLY A 163 -2.99 10.66 -2.59
CA GLY A 163 -2.09 10.39 -1.47
C GLY A 163 -1.83 8.92 -1.20
N ILE A 164 -1.87 8.02 -2.20
CA ILE A 164 -1.22 6.72 -2.00
C ILE A 164 0.29 6.92 -1.74
N SER A 165 0.88 6.00 -1.00
CA SER A 165 2.34 5.94 -0.79
C SER A 165 2.91 4.57 -1.12
N ASP A 166 2.06 3.64 -1.55
CA ASP A 166 2.45 2.30 -1.97
C ASP A 166 1.60 1.82 -3.15
N TRP A 167 2.24 1.23 -4.15
CA TRP A 167 1.57 0.55 -5.25
C TRP A 167 1.17 -0.89 -4.89
N GLY A 168 1.73 -1.43 -3.82
CA GLY A 168 1.50 -2.81 -3.37
C GLY A 168 2.39 -3.79 -4.11
N GLY A 169 1.95 -5.06 -4.13
CA GLY A 169 2.68 -6.11 -4.86
C GLY A 169 2.76 -5.77 -6.35
N VAL A 170 3.96 -5.64 -6.89
CA VAL A 170 4.23 -5.54 -8.33
C VAL A 170 5.31 -6.56 -8.65
N SER A 171 5.09 -7.40 -9.66
CA SER A 171 6.06 -8.42 -10.03
C SER A 171 6.33 -8.41 -11.54
N PRO A 172 7.58 -8.24 -11.98
CA PRO A 172 7.93 -8.42 -13.39
C PRO A 172 8.07 -9.90 -13.78
N LEU A 173 8.06 -10.83 -12.81
CA LEU A 173 8.35 -12.25 -13.03
C LEU A 173 7.14 -13.15 -12.89
N THR A 174 6.20 -12.79 -12.02
CA THR A 174 5.05 -13.63 -11.66
C THR A 174 3.76 -12.96 -12.08
N ARG A 175 2.77 -13.74 -12.51
CA ARG A 175 1.40 -13.22 -12.67
C ARG A 175 0.80 -12.81 -11.32
N ASP A 176 -0.25 -12.00 -11.37
CA ASP A 176 -1.16 -11.84 -10.23
C ASP A 176 -1.98 -13.12 -10.07
N PHE A 177 -1.82 -13.83 -8.96
CA PHE A 177 -2.58 -15.06 -8.69
C PHE A 177 -4.02 -14.77 -8.22
N VAL A 178 -4.28 -13.55 -7.73
CA VAL A 178 -5.61 -13.09 -7.33
C VAL A 178 -6.38 -12.61 -8.54
N ASN A 179 -5.74 -11.85 -9.44
CA ASN A 179 -6.34 -11.35 -10.69
C ASN A 179 -5.51 -11.76 -11.91
N PRO A 180 -5.54 -13.04 -12.32
CA PRO A 180 -4.74 -13.54 -13.45
C PRO A 180 -4.96 -12.78 -14.76
N ASP A 181 -6.16 -12.23 -14.95
CA ASP A 181 -6.55 -11.48 -16.15
C ASP A 181 -6.12 -10.00 -16.10
N ARG A 182 -5.44 -9.57 -15.03
CA ARG A 182 -4.95 -8.20 -14.81
C ARG A 182 -3.44 -8.23 -14.56
N PRO A 183 -2.62 -8.30 -15.63
CA PRO A 183 -1.17 -8.41 -15.49
C PRO A 183 -0.58 -7.18 -14.80
N TRP A 184 0.55 -7.36 -14.11
CA TRP A 184 1.29 -6.25 -13.53
C TRP A 184 1.76 -5.28 -14.62
N PRO A 185 1.76 -3.96 -14.34
CA PRO A 185 2.39 -3.01 -15.25
C PRO A 185 3.90 -3.24 -15.32
N HIS A 186 4.50 -2.85 -16.44
CA HIS A 186 5.96 -2.88 -16.56
C HIS A 186 6.58 -1.90 -15.55
N VAL A 187 7.55 -2.37 -14.76
CA VAL A 187 8.16 -1.58 -13.67
C VAL A 187 8.69 -0.24 -14.16
N ALA A 188 9.32 -0.20 -15.35
CA ALA A 188 9.83 1.06 -15.92
C ALA A 188 8.72 2.10 -16.19
N LYS A 189 7.51 1.66 -16.58
CA LYS A 189 6.37 2.57 -16.79
C LYS A 189 5.86 3.12 -15.47
N LEU A 190 5.75 2.26 -14.46
CA LEU A 190 5.34 2.66 -13.11
C LEU A 190 6.36 3.62 -12.49
N ALA A 191 7.65 3.37 -12.68
CA ALA A 191 8.73 4.25 -12.25
C ALA A 191 8.66 5.62 -12.93
N ALA A 192 8.44 5.65 -14.25
CA ALA A 192 8.30 6.90 -14.99
C ALA A 192 7.08 7.72 -14.52
N ALA A 193 5.92 7.08 -14.31
CA ALA A 193 4.73 7.75 -13.79
C ALA A 193 4.93 8.27 -12.35
N THR A 194 5.62 7.50 -11.50
CA THR A 194 5.97 7.90 -10.13
C THR A 194 6.93 9.10 -10.13
N ALA A 195 7.96 9.08 -10.99
CA ALA A 195 8.92 10.17 -11.16
C ALA A 195 8.28 11.45 -11.71
N ALA A 196 7.35 11.33 -12.66
CA ALA A 196 6.58 12.47 -13.16
C ALA A 196 5.71 13.13 -12.08
N ALA A 197 5.43 12.42 -10.98
CA ALA A 197 4.78 12.95 -9.79
C ALA A 197 5.72 13.52 -8.72
N GLY A 198 7.03 13.52 -8.98
CA GLY A 198 8.04 14.02 -8.04
C GLY A 198 8.41 13.00 -6.95
N TYR A 199 8.08 11.72 -7.15
CA TYR A 199 8.40 10.63 -6.22
C TYR A 199 9.38 9.62 -6.85
N GLU A 200 10.05 8.85 -6.01
CA GLU A 200 10.90 7.75 -6.44
C GLU A 200 10.22 6.39 -6.20
N LEU A 201 10.22 5.52 -7.20
CA LEU A 201 9.71 4.15 -7.04
C LEU A 201 10.77 3.30 -6.34
N MET A 202 10.56 2.98 -5.07
CA MET A 202 11.48 2.16 -4.28
C MET A 202 10.91 0.75 -4.02
N PRO A 203 11.72 -0.32 -4.14
CA PRO A 203 11.34 -1.62 -3.63
C PRO A 203 11.28 -1.59 -2.10
N ARG A 204 10.35 -2.36 -1.52
CA ARG A 204 10.19 -2.47 -0.06
C ARG A 204 10.20 -3.91 0.42
N LEU A 205 10.48 -4.08 1.71
CA LEU A 205 10.30 -5.36 2.41
C LEU A 205 8.81 -5.64 2.66
N SER A 206 8.51 -6.87 3.07
CA SER A 206 7.16 -7.29 3.51
C SER A 206 6.69 -6.60 4.79
N VAL A 207 7.59 -5.90 5.49
CA VAL A 207 7.33 -5.11 6.69
C VAL A 207 7.90 -3.70 6.50
N TYR A 208 7.15 -2.69 6.94
CA TYR A 208 7.59 -1.29 6.85
C TYR A 208 8.61 -0.97 7.97
N PRO A 209 9.56 -0.04 7.74
CA PRO A 209 10.66 0.24 8.67
C PRO A 209 10.22 0.50 10.12
N GLU A 210 9.15 1.26 10.32
CA GLU A 210 8.58 1.60 11.62
C GLU A 210 7.99 0.40 12.37
N TYR A 211 7.74 -0.71 11.67
CA TYR A 211 7.25 -1.97 12.24
C TYR A 211 8.33 -3.02 12.44
N MET A 212 9.55 -2.81 11.92
CA MET A 212 10.68 -3.73 12.12
C MET A 212 10.99 -4.05 13.59
N PRO A 213 10.86 -3.12 14.56
CA PRO A 213 11.06 -3.45 15.97
C PRO A 213 10.12 -4.55 16.50
N LEU A 214 8.98 -4.78 15.85
CA LEU A 214 8.05 -5.86 16.20
C LEU A 214 8.52 -7.24 15.74
N LEU A 215 9.54 -7.34 14.89
CA LEU A 215 10.08 -8.64 14.48
C LEU A 215 10.99 -9.28 15.55
N GLY A 216 11.17 -8.61 16.70
CA GLY A 216 12.16 -8.99 17.70
C GLY A 216 13.58 -8.71 17.21
N ARG A 217 14.60 -9.15 17.96
CA ARG A 217 15.92 -9.27 17.35
C ARG A 217 15.77 -10.28 16.22
N LEU A 218 15.97 -9.85 14.97
CA LEU A 218 16.31 -10.79 13.90
C LEU A 218 17.35 -11.74 14.49
N PRO A 219 17.19 -13.06 14.38
CA PRO A 219 18.21 -13.98 14.86
C PRO A 219 19.55 -13.48 14.33
N THR A 220 20.55 -13.36 15.21
CA THR A 220 21.87 -12.76 14.96
C THR A 220 22.65 -13.40 13.79
N PHE A 221 22.04 -14.34 13.08
CA PHE A 221 22.48 -14.89 11.81
C PHE A 221 22.10 -14.04 10.58
N PHE A 222 21.25 -13.02 10.74
CA PHE A 222 20.94 -12.03 9.70
C PHE A 222 20.97 -10.63 10.29
N ASN A 223 22.18 -10.11 10.46
CA ASN A 223 22.41 -8.67 10.46
C ASN A 223 22.84 -8.30 9.03
N PRO A 224 21.93 -7.87 8.14
CA PRO A 224 22.31 -7.47 6.78
C PRO A 224 23.17 -6.19 6.76
N LEU A 225 23.35 -5.56 7.92
CA LEU A 225 24.12 -4.34 8.14
C LEU A 225 24.99 -4.48 9.40
N ASP A 226 25.63 -5.63 9.61
CA ASP A 226 26.81 -5.61 10.49
C ASP A 226 27.85 -4.68 9.84
N ALA A 227 28.58 -3.90 10.63
CA ALA A 227 29.60 -2.98 10.14
C ALA A 227 30.75 -3.69 9.38
N ASN A 228 30.69 -5.02 9.29
CA ASN A 228 31.56 -5.91 8.53
C ASN A 228 30.89 -6.55 7.30
N ALA A 229 29.66 -6.17 6.94
CA ALA A 229 29.04 -6.55 5.66
C ALA A 229 29.71 -5.78 4.51
N SER A 230 30.99 -6.04 4.28
CA SER A 230 31.59 -5.84 2.98
C SER A 230 31.06 -6.92 2.04
N LEU A 231 30.69 -6.55 0.82
CA LEU A 231 30.72 -7.48 -0.30
C LEU A 231 32.15 -8.04 -0.37
N ASP A 232 32.38 -9.21 0.22
CA ASP A 232 33.63 -9.91 0.06
C ASP A 232 33.64 -10.57 -1.32
N GLY A 233 34.83 -10.78 -1.89
CA GLY A 233 35.00 -11.33 -3.25
C GLY A 233 34.49 -12.77 -3.42
N ASN A 234 33.77 -13.32 -2.45
CA ASN A 234 33.18 -14.66 -2.44
C ASN A 234 31.64 -14.64 -2.50
N ALA A 235 31.00 -13.47 -2.60
CA ALA A 235 29.57 -13.40 -2.89
C ALA A 235 29.29 -14.14 -4.21
N VAL A 236 28.68 -15.32 -4.11
CA VAL A 236 28.33 -16.13 -5.28
C VAL A 236 27.10 -15.53 -5.92
N PHE A 237 27.34 -14.74 -6.98
CA PHE A 237 26.30 -14.38 -7.94
C PHE A 237 25.87 -15.67 -8.65
N ASP A 238 24.60 -16.06 -8.50
CA ASP A 238 24.04 -17.05 -9.41
C ASP A 238 23.90 -16.43 -10.81
N GLY A 239 23.73 -17.26 -11.84
CA GLY A 239 23.68 -16.82 -13.23
C GLY A 239 22.50 -15.89 -13.58
N ASN A 240 21.66 -15.52 -12.60
CA ASN A 240 20.52 -14.62 -12.75
C ASN A 240 20.72 -13.27 -12.06
N ALA A 241 21.82 -13.07 -11.31
CA ALA A 241 22.12 -11.79 -10.70
C ALA A 241 22.70 -10.82 -11.75
N ALA A 242 21.84 -9.96 -12.29
CA ALA A 242 22.25 -8.86 -13.16
C ALA A 242 22.45 -7.59 -12.34
N LEU A 243 23.72 -7.21 -12.12
CA LEU A 243 24.08 -5.83 -11.82
C LEU A 243 24.20 -5.11 -13.17
N ASP A 244 23.39 -4.08 -13.38
CA ASP A 244 23.49 -3.23 -14.56
C ASP A 244 24.89 -2.60 -14.62
N GLN A 245 25.50 -2.62 -15.80
CA GLN A 245 26.78 -1.98 -16.12
C GLN A 245 26.79 -0.46 -15.87
N ASN A 246 25.64 0.15 -15.61
CA ASN A 246 25.50 1.53 -15.17
C ASN A 246 25.37 1.72 -13.65
N ALA A 247 25.38 0.65 -12.85
CA ALA A 247 25.33 0.75 -11.40
C ALA A 247 26.71 1.19 -10.85
N VAL A 248 26.92 2.51 -10.77
CA VAL A 248 28.08 3.08 -10.09
C VAL A 248 27.75 3.21 -8.60
N LEU A 249 28.26 2.28 -7.79
CA LEU A 249 28.32 2.46 -6.34
C LEU A 249 29.51 3.37 -6.02
N ASP A 250 29.23 4.66 -5.88
CA ASP A 250 30.17 5.68 -5.38
C ASP A 250 30.58 5.34 -3.93
N ARG A 251 31.86 5.49 -3.60
CA ARG A 251 32.43 5.36 -2.25
C ARG A 251 31.82 6.32 -1.22
N LYS A 252 31.10 7.37 -1.65
CA LYS A 252 30.25 8.25 -0.83
C LYS A 252 28.84 7.71 -0.56
N ALA A 253 28.43 6.62 -1.20
CA ALA A 253 27.16 5.93 -0.90
C ALA A 253 27.26 5.00 0.33
N VAL A 254 28.37 5.06 1.07
CA VAL A 254 28.52 4.40 2.37
C VAL A 254 28.01 5.37 3.43
N LEU A 255 26.82 5.09 3.95
CA LEU A 255 26.18 5.83 5.03
C LEU A 255 27.06 5.75 6.29
N ASP A 256 27.56 6.90 6.76
CA ASP A 256 28.30 7.00 8.02
C ASP A 256 27.31 7.03 9.20
N ALA A 257 27.43 6.06 10.10
CA ALA A 257 26.57 5.92 11.27
C ALA A 257 26.68 7.12 12.24
N ALA A 258 27.76 7.90 12.18
CA ALA A 258 27.94 9.09 13.02
C ALA A 258 27.06 10.27 12.61
N GLU A 259 26.69 10.39 11.33
CA GLU A 259 25.81 11.47 10.84
C GLU A 259 24.33 11.24 11.22
N TRP A 260 23.94 10.01 11.59
CA TRP A 260 22.56 9.68 11.94
C TRP A 260 22.19 10.03 13.39
N SER A 261 23.17 10.30 14.24
CA SER A 261 22.92 10.71 15.63
C SER A 261 22.79 12.23 15.76
N GLY A 262 21.68 12.82 15.29
CA GLY A 262 21.38 14.20 15.71
C GLY A 262 20.44 15.06 14.86
N ALA A 263 20.04 14.66 13.66
CA ALA A 263 19.13 15.47 12.85
C ALA A 263 17.70 14.90 12.87
N ALA A 264 16.85 15.53 13.68
CA ALA A 264 15.38 15.50 13.66
C ALA A 264 14.68 14.25 13.09
N LEU A 265 14.16 13.42 14.00
CA LEU A 265 13.09 12.46 13.74
C LEU A 265 11.81 13.19 13.30
N SER A 266 11.73 13.56 12.02
CA SER A 266 10.46 13.85 11.34
C SER A 266 10.28 12.81 10.25
N GLY A 267 9.23 12.00 10.35
CA GLY A 267 8.87 10.92 9.42
C GLY A 267 8.43 11.42 8.04
N MET A 268 9.33 12.14 7.37
CA MET A 268 9.10 12.76 6.08
C MET A 268 10.30 12.40 5.21
N TRP A 269 10.24 11.23 4.58
CA TRP A 269 11.11 10.92 3.44
C TRP A 269 10.57 11.67 2.22
N LEU A 270 10.68 13.00 2.26
CA LEU A 270 10.60 13.86 1.10
C LEU A 270 12.03 14.29 0.80
N GLY A 271 12.65 13.62 -0.17
CA GLY A 271 13.94 14.03 -0.73
C GLY A 271 13.77 15.33 -1.50
N GLY A 272 13.79 16.46 -0.80
CA GLY A 272 13.91 17.77 -1.42
C GLY A 272 15.31 17.92 -2.01
N ALA A 273 15.42 17.82 -3.33
CA ALA A 273 16.62 18.21 -4.05
C ALA A 273 16.88 19.70 -3.81
N SER A 274 17.93 20.00 -3.05
CA SER A 274 18.46 21.35 -2.95
C SER A 274 19.32 21.63 -4.18
N GLY A 275 18.79 22.44 -5.10
CA GLY A 275 19.58 22.96 -6.22
C GLY A 275 18.76 23.49 -7.39
N GLY A 276 18.46 24.80 -7.39
CA GLY A 276 18.24 25.57 -8.61
C GLY A 276 16.79 25.89 -9.02
N ALA A 277 16.31 27.04 -8.54
CA ALA A 277 15.34 27.97 -9.15
C ALA A 277 14.15 27.40 -9.95
N GLY A 278 12.97 27.39 -9.32
CA GLY A 278 11.67 27.24 -9.99
C GLY A 278 10.56 26.72 -9.06
N ALA A 279 10.36 27.32 -7.89
CA ALA A 279 9.39 26.84 -6.91
C ALA A 279 7.94 27.17 -7.33
N GLY A 280 7.29 26.24 -8.03
CA GLY A 280 5.85 26.04 -7.89
C GLY A 280 5.61 25.29 -6.59
N ALA A 281 4.84 25.86 -5.67
CA ALA A 281 4.49 25.21 -4.41
C ALA A 281 3.63 23.98 -4.70
N HIS A 282 4.23 22.78 -4.71
CA HIS A 282 3.46 21.54 -4.72
C HIS A 282 2.82 21.36 -3.35
N ALA A 283 1.49 21.44 -3.32
CA ALA A 283 0.68 21.16 -2.15
C ALA A 283 0.91 19.69 -1.74
N GLY A 284 1.12 19.43 -0.45
CA GLY A 284 1.33 18.06 0.04
C GLY A 284 0.12 17.16 -0.24
N PRO A 285 0.28 15.82 -0.19
CA PRO A 285 -0.79 14.87 -0.51
C PRO A 285 -2.08 15.08 0.31
N ALA A 286 -1.99 15.65 1.51
CA ALA A 286 -3.16 15.98 2.33
C ALA A 286 -3.98 17.17 1.80
N SER A 287 -3.35 18.17 1.18
CA SER A 287 -4.07 19.31 0.58
C SER A 287 -4.75 18.92 -0.73
N ALA A 288 -4.07 18.13 -1.57
CA ALA A 288 -4.65 17.62 -2.81
C ALA A 288 -5.83 16.65 -2.53
N ALA A 289 -5.77 15.85 -1.45
CA ALA A 289 -6.87 14.99 -1.03
C ALA A 289 -8.15 15.77 -0.65
N ALA A 290 -8.04 16.98 -0.11
CA ALA A 290 -9.21 17.77 0.28
C ALA A 290 -10.02 18.25 -0.94
N GLU A 291 -9.35 18.62 -2.02
CA GLU A 291 -9.96 19.06 -3.29
C GLU A 291 -10.79 17.94 -3.97
N TRP A 292 -10.46 16.67 -3.72
CA TRP A 292 -11.26 15.55 -4.21
C TRP A 292 -12.55 15.34 -3.41
N LEU A 293 -12.61 15.78 -2.15
CA LEU A 293 -13.81 15.64 -1.32
C LEU A 293 -14.86 16.72 -1.61
N ASP A 294 -14.43 17.93 -1.99
CA ASP A 294 -15.33 19.04 -2.32
C ASP A 294 -15.77 19.08 -3.80
N GLY A 295 -15.19 18.20 -4.63
CA GLY A 295 -15.52 18.07 -6.05
C GLY A 295 -14.79 19.04 -6.97
N SER A 296 -13.78 19.75 -6.47
CA SER A 296 -12.93 20.66 -7.26
C SER A 296 -11.72 19.96 -7.92
N GLY A 297 -11.35 18.77 -7.45
CA GLY A 297 -10.32 17.92 -8.05
C GLY A 297 -10.73 17.41 -9.43
N GLY A 298 -10.36 18.13 -10.48
CA GLY A 298 -10.47 17.69 -11.87
C GLY A 298 -9.20 16.97 -12.30
N ALA A 299 -9.33 15.83 -12.98
CA ALA A 299 -8.23 15.23 -13.73
C ALA A 299 -7.91 16.12 -14.95
N GLY A 300 -7.00 17.07 -14.77
CA GLY A 300 -6.41 17.88 -15.82
C GLY A 300 -5.09 17.29 -16.31
#